data_AF-A0A497EGC2-F1
#
_entry.id   AF-A0A497EGC2-F1
#
_cell.length_a   1.000
_cell.length_b   1.000
_cell.length_c   1.000
_cell.angle_alpha   90.00
_cell.angle_beta   90.00
_cell.angle_gamma   90.00
#
_symmetry.space_group_name_H-M   'P 1'
#
loop_
_entity.id
_entity.type
_entity.pdbx_description
1 polymer ?
#
loop_
_entity_poly.entity_id
_entity_poly.type
_entity_poly.pdbx_seq_one_letter_code
_entity_poly.pdbx_strand_id
1 'polypeptide(L)'
;MGDNDFIFRGNLSRTALSEILATIHRHGVPGVMEFTRGEETRKLFFVDGDIIFATSSDRGMSLGDYLVSKGQITEAQHQVSAEELDRVPGRRHGSILVQMGFLRKEELGVAVREQVQDMLWSLFNWDEGEVVFKVGVFRDDEVYKIKIPTPRAILSGCKHIADAKTVMGKLGGRNTVFSRGPRPAHLENLHLEMSEMTMLDMVDGQTTLFDLCEKGPLNPGVNARVMYAFMYLQLVSREEASSVGIRIQVKS
;
A
#
# COMPACT_ATOMS: atom_id res chain seq x y z
N MET A 1 -17.48 -18.24 23.86
CA MET A 1 -16.30 -19.13 23.98
C MET A 1 -15.15 -18.31 23.39
N GLY A 2 -14.18 -17.93 24.22
CA GLY A 2 -13.51 -16.63 24.15
C GLY A 2 -12.80 -16.29 22.83
N ASP A 3 -13.09 -15.10 22.31
CA ASP A 3 -12.32 -14.41 21.27
C ASP A 3 -10.91 -14.17 21.81
N ASN A 4 -10.01 -15.08 21.50
CA ASN A 4 -8.59 -14.77 21.49
C ASN A 4 -8.29 -14.17 20.10
N ASP A 5 -8.98 -13.08 19.77
CA ASP A 5 -8.69 -12.31 18.57
C ASP A 5 -7.23 -11.87 18.70
N PHE A 6 -6.37 -12.39 17.83
CA PHE A 6 -5.02 -11.86 17.70
C PHE A 6 -5.15 -10.48 17.09
N ILE A 7 -5.04 -9.47 17.94
CA ILE A 7 -5.17 -8.06 17.55
C ILE A 7 -3.80 -7.40 17.64
N PHE A 8 -3.31 -6.92 16.50
CA PHE A 8 -2.24 -5.94 16.49
C PHE A 8 -2.83 -4.54 16.60
N ARG A 9 -2.24 -3.69 17.43
CA ARG A 9 -2.55 -2.26 17.54
C ARG A 9 -1.29 -1.43 17.36
N GLY A 10 -1.39 -0.37 16.57
CA GLY A 10 -0.28 0.52 16.27
C GLY A 10 -0.76 1.91 15.89
N ASN A 11 0.18 2.74 15.45
CA ASN A 11 -0.11 4.06 14.92
C ASN A 11 0.83 4.36 13.74
N LEU A 12 0.30 4.97 12.68
CA LEU A 12 1.05 5.27 11.45
C LEU A 12 2.21 6.26 11.67
N SER A 13 2.14 7.09 12.71
CA SER A 13 3.25 7.97 13.10
C SER A 13 4.47 7.22 13.62
N ARG A 14 4.29 5.98 14.09
CA ARG A 14 5.36 5.14 14.66
C ARG A 14 5.81 4.04 13.71
N THR A 15 4.88 3.41 13.01
CA THR A 15 5.15 2.29 12.10
C THR A 15 4.63 2.62 10.72
N ALA A 16 5.51 2.61 9.72
CA ALA A 16 5.13 2.95 8.36
C ALA A 16 4.11 1.95 7.79
N LEU A 17 3.13 2.42 7.02
CA LEU A 17 2.18 1.54 6.34
C LEU A 17 2.88 0.42 5.54
N SER A 18 3.94 0.77 4.80
CA SER A 18 4.76 -0.19 4.03
C SER A 18 5.31 -1.33 4.89
N GLU A 19 5.68 -1.04 6.14
CA GLU A 19 6.21 -2.03 7.09
C GLU A 19 5.12 -2.99 7.57
N ILE A 20 3.94 -2.45 7.92
CA ILE A 20 2.81 -3.23 8.38
C ILE A 20 2.33 -4.17 7.27
N LEU A 21 2.18 -3.63 6.05
CA LEU A 21 1.79 -4.41 4.87
C LEU A 21 2.82 -5.49 4.53
N ALA A 22 4.12 -5.17 4.56
CA ALA A 22 5.17 -6.14 4.30
C ALA A 22 5.17 -7.29 5.33
N THR A 23 4.87 -6.97 6.59
CA THR A 23 4.77 -7.96 7.67
C THR A 23 3.60 -8.91 7.46
N ILE A 24 2.41 -8.40 7.12
CA ILE A 24 1.23 -9.22 6.84
C ILE A 24 1.47 -10.14 5.64
N HIS A 25 2.03 -9.60 4.57
CA HIS A 25 2.36 -10.36 3.37
C HIS A 25 3.33 -11.49 3.66
N ARG A 26 4.43 -11.19 4.37
CA ARG A 26 5.47 -12.17 4.71
C ARG A 26 4.93 -13.35 5.51
N HIS A 27 3.99 -13.09 6.40
CA HIS A 27 3.39 -14.12 7.26
C HIS A 27 2.10 -14.71 6.69
N GLY A 28 1.64 -14.25 5.53
CA GLY A 28 0.42 -14.75 4.88
C GLY A 28 -0.84 -14.59 5.74
N VAL A 29 -0.89 -13.60 6.64
CA VAL A 29 -1.93 -13.55 7.68
C VAL A 29 -3.24 -12.99 7.11
N PRO A 30 -4.35 -13.74 7.14
CA PRO A 30 -5.65 -13.21 6.77
C PRO A 30 -6.18 -12.32 7.90
N GLY A 31 -6.82 -11.21 7.55
CA GLY A 31 -7.33 -10.27 8.55
C GLY A 31 -7.95 -9.02 7.93
N VAL A 32 -8.57 -8.21 8.79
CA VAL A 32 -8.97 -6.84 8.44
C VAL A 32 -8.03 -5.90 9.16
N MET A 33 -7.39 -5.01 8.40
CA MET A 33 -6.71 -3.85 8.97
C MET A 33 -7.65 -2.66 8.92
N GLU A 34 -7.95 -2.09 10.07
CA GLU A 34 -8.72 -0.86 10.22
C GLU A 34 -7.76 0.30 10.56
N PHE A 35 -7.94 1.41 9.87
CA PHE A 35 -7.20 2.66 10.06
C PHE A 35 -8.19 3.73 10.48
N THR A 36 -7.87 4.49 11.53
CA THR A 36 -8.73 5.57 12.02
C THR A 36 -7.91 6.86 12.17
N ARG A 37 -8.37 7.94 11.55
CA ARG A 37 -7.79 9.28 11.67
C ARG A 37 -8.91 10.32 11.75
N GLY A 38 -9.09 10.90 12.94
CA GLY A 38 -10.25 11.76 13.22
C GLY A 38 -11.56 10.97 13.08
N GLU A 39 -12.47 11.45 12.25
CA GLU A 39 -13.75 10.78 11.94
C GLU A 39 -13.66 9.81 10.75
N GLU A 40 -12.53 9.80 10.04
CA GLU A 40 -12.32 8.95 8.88
C GLU A 40 -11.81 7.56 9.29
N THR A 41 -12.48 6.51 8.83
CA THR A 41 -12.10 5.11 9.03
C THR A 41 -11.94 4.42 7.68
N ARG A 42 -10.84 3.71 7.50
CA ARG A 42 -10.58 2.89 6.31
C ARG A 42 -10.28 1.46 6.70
N LYS A 43 -10.62 0.51 5.84
CA LYS A 43 -10.33 -0.91 6.06
C LYS A 43 -9.67 -1.52 4.84
N LEU A 44 -8.67 -2.36 5.07
CA LEU A 44 -8.07 -3.25 4.08
C LEU A 44 -8.32 -4.69 4.49
N PHE A 45 -8.75 -5.51 3.54
CA PHE A 45 -9.09 -6.92 3.74
C PHE A 45 -8.01 -7.79 3.11
N PHE A 46 -7.54 -8.81 3.84
CA PHE A 46 -6.41 -9.63 3.44
C PHE A 46 -6.74 -11.12 3.39
N VAL A 47 -6.26 -11.81 2.35
CA VAL A 47 -6.27 -13.29 2.23
C VAL A 47 -4.90 -13.73 1.73
N ASP A 48 -4.30 -14.73 2.39
CA ASP A 48 -2.94 -15.21 2.10
C ASP A 48 -1.89 -14.09 2.08
N GLY A 49 -2.10 -13.02 2.86
CA GLY A 49 -1.24 -11.83 2.90
C GLY A 49 -1.47 -10.83 1.77
N ASP A 50 -2.33 -11.13 0.79
CA ASP A 50 -2.70 -10.24 -0.31
C ASP A 50 -3.95 -9.43 -0.01
N ILE A 51 -3.98 -8.17 -0.46
CA ILE A 51 -5.15 -7.29 -0.35
C ILE A 51 -6.21 -7.80 -1.33
N ILE A 52 -7.42 -8.06 -0.81
CA ILE A 52 -8.56 -8.48 -1.62
C ILE A 52 -9.60 -7.37 -1.81
N PHE A 53 -9.62 -6.37 -0.92
CA PHE A 53 -10.57 -5.26 -0.96
C PHE A 53 -10.19 -4.12 -0.01
N ALA A 54 -10.83 -2.96 -0.19
CA ALA A 54 -10.74 -1.82 0.69
C ALA A 54 -12.10 -1.13 0.85
N THR A 55 -12.34 -0.51 2.00
CA THR A 55 -13.51 0.35 2.25
C THR A 55 -13.11 1.62 2.99
N SER A 56 -13.85 2.70 2.80
CA SER A 56 -13.68 3.97 3.52
C SER A 56 -15.03 4.45 4.06
N SER A 57 -15.02 5.14 5.20
CA SER A 57 -16.16 5.90 5.71
C SER A 57 -16.27 7.28 5.06
N ASP A 58 -15.24 7.74 4.35
CA ASP A 58 -15.28 8.96 3.55
C ASP A 58 -16.31 8.81 2.41
N ARG A 59 -17.36 9.64 2.46
CA ARG A 59 -18.39 9.66 1.43
C ARG A 59 -17.83 10.04 0.07
N GLY A 60 -16.84 10.95 0.01
CA GLY A 60 -16.17 11.31 -1.25
C GLY A 60 -15.41 10.15 -1.90
N MET A 61 -15.20 9.06 -1.16
CA MET A 61 -14.64 7.81 -1.66
C MET A 61 -15.69 6.73 -1.90
N SER A 62 -16.98 7.05 -1.90
CA SER A 62 -18.05 6.12 -2.29
C SER A 62 -17.92 5.72 -3.77
N LEU A 63 -18.48 4.57 -4.15
CA LEU A 63 -18.41 4.12 -5.55
C LEU A 63 -19.13 5.13 -6.47
N GLY A 64 -20.27 5.65 -6.04
CA GLY A 64 -21.03 6.63 -6.82
C GLY A 64 -20.25 7.93 -7.05
N ASP A 65 -19.72 8.53 -5.98
CA ASP A 65 -18.92 9.76 -6.07
C ASP A 65 -17.64 9.54 -6.89
N TYR A 66 -17.01 8.38 -6.74
CA TYR A 66 -15.87 7.99 -7.56
C TYR A 66 -16.22 7.95 -9.05
N LEU A 67 -17.32 7.27 -9.43
CA LEU A 67 -17.77 7.16 -10.82
C LEU A 67 -18.14 8.54 -11.42
N VAL A 68 -18.76 9.41 -10.63
CA VAL A 68 -19.05 10.80 -11.02
C VAL A 68 -17.75 11.56 -11.27
N SER A 69 -16.77 11.46 -10.36
CA SER A 69 -15.48 12.15 -10.49
C SER A 69 -14.69 11.75 -11.74
N LYS A 70 -14.87 10.50 -12.22
CA LYS A 70 -14.26 9.99 -13.46
C LYS A 70 -15.13 10.23 -14.70
N GLY A 71 -16.30 10.86 -14.55
CA GLY A 71 -17.25 11.11 -15.64
C GLY A 71 -17.90 9.84 -16.21
N GLN A 72 -17.87 8.73 -15.47
CA GLN A 72 -18.44 7.45 -15.89
C GLN A 72 -19.96 7.38 -15.71
N ILE A 73 -20.48 8.13 -14.74
CA ILE A 73 -21.91 8.41 -14.57
C ILE A 73 -22.12 9.91 -14.34
N THR A 74 -23.33 10.38 -14.58
CA THR A 74 -23.74 11.76 -14.29
C THR A 74 -24.21 11.91 -12.84
N GLU A 75 -24.19 13.14 -12.31
CA GLU A 75 -24.75 13.45 -10.97
C GLU A 75 -26.22 13.02 -10.83
N ALA A 76 -27.02 13.20 -11.89
CA ALA A 76 -28.41 12.77 -11.89
C ALA A 76 -28.55 11.25 -11.78
N GLN A 77 -27.70 10.49 -12.49
CA GLN A 77 -27.66 9.03 -12.38
C GLN A 77 -27.19 8.58 -10.99
N HIS A 78 -26.19 9.26 -10.43
CA HIS A 78 -25.72 9.00 -9.07
C HIS A 78 -26.85 9.18 -8.05
N GLN A 79 -27.54 10.32 -8.08
CA GLN A 79 -28.66 10.62 -7.18
C GLN A 79 -29.77 9.55 -7.26
N VAL A 80 -30.21 9.20 -8.47
CA VAL A 80 -31.26 8.18 -8.66
C VAL A 80 -30.82 6.81 -8.13
N SER A 81 -29.56 6.43 -8.37
CA SER A 81 -29.04 5.14 -7.90
C SER A 81 -28.83 5.08 -6.38
N ALA A 82 -28.52 6.21 -5.74
CA ALA A 82 -28.38 6.33 -4.29
C ALA A 82 -29.75 6.24 -3.60
N GLU A 83 -30.78 6.90 -4.16
CA GLU A 83 -32.15 6.79 -3.65
C GLU A 83 -32.69 5.35 -3.71
N GLU A 84 -32.34 4.59 -4.76
CA GLU A 84 -32.70 3.17 -4.83
C GLU A 84 -31.93 2.31 -3.83
N LEU A 85 -30.65 2.63 -3.58
CA LEU A 85 -29.85 1.95 -2.56
C LEU A 85 -30.48 2.09 -1.16
N ASP A 86 -30.95 3.29 -0.82
CA ASP A 86 -31.63 3.56 0.45
C ASP A 86 -32.94 2.79 0.60
N ARG A 87 -33.64 2.52 -0.51
CA ARG A 87 -34.89 1.74 -0.53
C ARG A 87 -34.67 0.23 -0.39
N VAL A 88 -33.48 -0.27 -0.73
CA VAL A 88 -33.19 -1.71 -0.72
C VAL A 88 -31.95 -2.03 0.13
N PRO A 89 -32.08 -2.01 1.47
CA PRO A 89 -30.98 -2.29 2.39
C PRO A 89 -30.31 -3.63 2.09
N GLY A 90 -28.97 -3.65 2.14
CA GLY A 90 -28.17 -4.85 1.90
C GLY A 90 -27.80 -5.11 0.44
N ARG A 91 -28.36 -4.35 -0.53
CA ARG A 91 -27.86 -4.39 -1.91
C ARG A 91 -26.56 -3.60 -2.06
N ARG A 92 -25.73 -4.01 -3.02
CA ARG A 92 -24.51 -3.27 -3.38
C ARG A 92 -24.84 -2.20 -4.41
N HIS A 93 -24.37 -0.98 -4.20
CA HIS A 93 -24.57 0.15 -5.11
C HIS A 93 -24.17 -0.18 -6.56
N GLY A 94 -23.03 -0.85 -6.75
CA GLY A 94 -22.58 -1.33 -8.07
C GLY A 94 -23.60 -2.22 -8.78
N SER A 95 -24.32 -3.07 -8.04
CA SER A 95 -25.37 -3.93 -8.64
C SER A 95 -26.59 -3.13 -9.09
N ILE A 96 -26.91 -2.05 -8.38
CA ILE A 96 -28.02 -1.15 -8.71
C ILE A 96 -27.67 -0.35 -9.97
N LEU A 97 -26.45 0.19 -10.04
CA LEU A 97 -25.94 0.90 -11.21
C LEU A 97 -25.99 0.05 -12.50
N VAL A 98 -25.62 -1.23 -12.39
CA VAL A 98 -25.71 -2.18 -13.52
C VAL A 98 -27.16 -2.49 -13.88
N GLN A 99 -28.03 -2.72 -12.89
CA GLN A 99 -29.44 -3.01 -13.15
C GLN A 99 -30.17 -1.83 -13.80
N MET A 100 -29.83 -0.59 -13.42
CA MET A 100 -30.37 0.63 -14.01
C MET A 100 -29.81 0.95 -15.40
N GLY A 101 -28.81 0.18 -15.87
CA GLY A 101 -28.15 0.43 -17.15
C GLY A 101 -27.22 1.65 -17.17
N PHE A 102 -26.84 2.18 -15.99
CA PHE A 102 -25.90 3.30 -15.89
C PHE A 102 -24.44 2.87 -16.05
N LEU A 103 -24.15 1.60 -15.81
CA LEU A 103 -22.81 1.03 -15.92
C LEU A 103 -22.89 -0.41 -16.43
N ARG A 104 -21.99 -0.85 -17.31
CA ARG A 104 -21.87 -2.25 -17.70
C ARG A 104 -21.16 -3.06 -16.60
N LYS A 105 -21.40 -4.37 -16.56
CA LYS A 105 -20.79 -5.25 -15.55
C LYS A 105 -19.26 -5.26 -15.64
N GLU A 106 -18.72 -5.19 -16.84
CA GLU A 106 -17.29 -5.16 -17.11
C GLU A 106 -16.66 -3.85 -16.62
N GLU A 107 -17.37 -2.72 -16.81
CA GLU A 107 -16.96 -1.39 -16.36
C GLU A 107 -16.96 -1.29 -14.84
N LEU A 108 -17.96 -1.90 -14.18
CA LEU A 108 -18.03 -1.96 -12.72
C LEU A 108 -16.77 -2.61 -12.12
N GLY A 109 -16.32 -3.73 -12.67
CA GLY A 109 -15.13 -4.42 -12.16
C GLY A 109 -13.86 -3.58 -12.27
N VAL A 110 -13.73 -2.79 -13.35
CA VAL A 110 -12.61 -1.87 -13.53
C VAL A 110 -12.71 -0.69 -12.56
N ALA A 111 -13.87 -0.04 -12.48
CA ALA A 111 -14.10 1.11 -11.61
C ALA A 111 -13.85 0.78 -10.13
N VAL A 112 -14.36 -0.36 -9.63
CA VAL A 112 -14.13 -0.79 -8.25
C VAL A 112 -12.65 -1.07 -8.00
N ARG A 113 -11.92 -1.66 -8.98
CA ARG A 113 -10.48 -1.90 -8.86
C ARG A 113 -9.71 -0.58 -8.73
N GLU A 114 -9.98 0.37 -9.60
CA GLU A 114 -9.29 1.66 -9.59
C GLU A 114 -9.63 2.46 -8.33
N GLN A 115 -10.89 2.46 -7.89
CA GLN A 115 -11.32 3.08 -6.63
C GLN A 115 -10.58 2.50 -5.42
N VAL A 116 -10.48 1.16 -5.33
CA VAL A 116 -9.74 0.48 -4.26
C VAL A 116 -8.25 0.86 -4.31
N GLN A 117 -7.68 0.99 -5.51
CA GLN A 117 -6.30 1.44 -5.68
C GLN A 117 -6.09 2.90 -5.25
N ASP A 118 -6.96 3.83 -5.64
CA ASP A 118 -6.92 5.24 -5.24
C ASP A 118 -7.03 5.38 -3.71
N MET A 119 -7.90 4.58 -3.08
CA MET A 119 -8.03 4.52 -1.61
C MET A 119 -6.76 3.98 -0.94
N LEU A 120 -6.16 2.95 -1.52
CA LEU A 120 -4.91 2.36 -1.01
C LEU A 120 -3.74 3.34 -1.15
N TRP A 121 -3.58 4.01 -2.29
CA TRP A 121 -2.50 4.98 -2.49
C TRP A 121 -2.64 6.21 -1.58
N SER A 122 -3.86 6.67 -1.35
CA SER A 122 -4.09 7.78 -0.42
C SER A 122 -3.81 7.39 1.05
N LEU A 123 -3.92 6.11 1.45
CA LEU A 123 -3.46 5.65 2.76
C LEU A 123 -1.94 5.80 2.97
N PHE A 124 -1.12 5.73 1.91
CA PHE A 124 0.33 5.99 2.03
C PHE A 124 0.66 7.45 2.38
N ASN A 125 -0.32 8.34 2.26
CA ASN A 125 -0.20 9.75 2.62
C ASN A 125 -0.79 10.08 4.00
N TRP A 126 -1.21 9.06 4.77
CA TRP A 126 -1.52 9.23 6.18
C TRP A 126 -0.22 9.17 7.00
N ASP A 127 0.15 10.30 7.59
CA ASP A 127 1.28 10.48 8.49
C ASP A 127 0.99 10.05 9.93
N GLU A 128 -0.28 10.12 10.34
CA GLU A 128 -0.80 9.63 11.60
C GLU A 128 -2.12 8.87 11.43
N GLY A 129 -2.49 8.11 12.46
CA GLY A 129 -3.73 7.35 12.52
C GLY A 129 -3.56 6.07 13.31
N GLU A 130 -4.59 5.70 14.07
CA GLU A 130 -4.63 4.42 14.77
C GLU A 130 -4.77 3.27 13.76
N VAL A 131 -4.05 2.18 14.02
CA VAL A 131 -4.11 0.97 13.21
C VAL A 131 -4.51 -0.19 14.10
N VAL A 132 -5.54 -0.92 13.71
CA VAL A 132 -5.98 -2.15 14.37
C VAL A 132 -6.07 -3.25 13.33
N PHE A 133 -5.27 -4.31 13.46
CA PHE A 133 -5.38 -5.49 12.62
C PHE A 133 -6.01 -6.63 13.41
N LYS A 134 -7.13 -7.14 12.92
CA LYS A 134 -7.84 -8.29 13.49
C LYS A 134 -7.63 -9.50 12.58
N VAL A 135 -6.94 -10.50 13.10
CA VAL A 135 -6.74 -11.78 12.40
C VAL A 135 -8.09 -12.50 12.26
N GLY A 136 -8.39 -13.01 11.08
CA GLY A 136 -9.63 -13.76 10.87
C GLY A 136 -9.94 -14.01 9.41
N VAL A 137 -10.99 -14.78 9.18
CA VAL A 137 -11.52 -15.10 7.85
C VAL A 137 -12.87 -14.39 7.69
N PHE A 138 -13.07 -13.68 6.58
CA PHE A 138 -14.35 -13.04 6.26
C PHE A 138 -15.16 -13.97 5.36
N ARG A 139 -16.48 -13.77 5.33
CA ARG A 139 -17.33 -14.58 4.46
C ARG A 139 -17.02 -14.27 2.99
N ASP A 140 -16.84 -15.34 2.22
CA ASP A 140 -16.28 -15.32 0.88
C ASP A 140 -17.20 -14.66 -0.17
N ASP A 141 -18.49 -14.56 0.16
CA ASP A 141 -19.55 -13.94 -0.62
C ASP A 141 -19.67 -12.41 -0.40
N GLU A 142 -19.06 -11.87 0.67
CA GLU A 142 -19.24 -10.46 1.07
C GLU A 142 -18.29 -9.49 0.36
N VAL A 143 -17.28 -9.97 -0.36
CA VAL A 143 -16.20 -9.13 -0.89
C VAL A 143 -15.98 -9.34 -2.39
N TYR A 144 -15.96 -8.25 -3.17
CA TYR A 144 -15.48 -8.31 -4.55
C TYR A 144 -13.96 -8.55 -4.49
N LYS A 145 -13.50 -9.76 -4.83
CA LYS A 145 -12.09 -10.16 -4.67
C LYS A 145 -11.22 -9.50 -5.74
N ILE A 146 -10.86 -8.24 -5.54
CA ILE A 146 -9.81 -7.58 -6.31
C ILE A 146 -8.51 -8.04 -5.69
N LYS A 147 -7.92 -9.12 -6.23
CA LYS A 147 -6.62 -9.57 -5.75
C LYS A 147 -5.55 -8.56 -6.16
N ILE A 148 -5.09 -7.76 -5.20
CA ILE A 148 -3.96 -6.83 -5.35
C ILE A 148 -2.79 -7.43 -4.56
N PRO A 149 -1.74 -7.93 -5.25
CA PRO A 149 -0.56 -8.45 -4.56
C PRO A 149 0.04 -7.40 -3.64
N THR A 150 0.15 -7.71 -2.34
CA THR A 150 0.59 -6.72 -1.34
C THR A 150 1.97 -6.12 -1.64
N PRO A 151 2.97 -6.87 -2.14
CA PRO A 151 4.26 -6.29 -2.52
C PRO A 151 4.15 -5.28 -3.67
N ARG A 152 3.26 -5.53 -4.63
CA ARG A 152 2.98 -4.61 -5.74
C ARG A 152 2.30 -3.34 -5.23
N ALA A 153 1.36 -3.49 -4.29
CA ALA A 153 0.72 -2.36 -3.60
C ALA A 153 1.75 -1.51 -2.83
N ILE A 154 2.72 -2.11 -2.14
CA ILE A 154 3.78 -1.39 -1.43
C ILE A 154 4.62 -0.56 -2.41
N LEU A 155 5.12 -1.16 -3.49
CA LEU A 155 5.91 -0.44 -4.48
C LEU A 155 5.13 0.70 -5.13
N SER A 156 3.91 0.43 -5.60
CA SER A 156 3.09 1.45 -6.28
C SER A 156 2.62 2.53 -5.32
N GLY A 157 2.22 2.18 -4.09
CA GLY A 157 1.80 3.13 -3.07
C GLY A 157 2.94 4.03 -2.60
N CYS A 158 4.13 3.48 -2.38
CA CYS A 158 5.31 4.27 -2.03
C CYS A 158 5.63 5.35 -3.07
N LYS A 159 5.48 5.06 -4.38
CA LYS A 159 5.66 6.05 -5.46
C LYS A 159 4.72 7.27 -5.35
N HIS A 160 3.57 7.12 -4.68
CA HIS A 160 2.55 8.16 -4.49
C HIS A 160 2.67 8.92 -3.16
N ILE A 161 3.69 8.65 -2.33
CA ILE A 161 3.93 9.42 -1.11
C ILE A 161 4.26 10.88 -1.49
N ALA A 162 3.47 11.85 -1.05
CA ALA A 162 3.63 13.25 -1.41
C ALA A 162 4.97 13.80 -0.89
N ASP A 163 5.27 13.57 0.39
CA ASP A 163 6.50 14.08 1.00
C ASP A 163 7.71 13.15 0.81
N ALA A 164 8.53 13.46 -0.20
CA ALA A 164 9.79 12.78 -0.43
C ALA A 164 10.81 13.00 0.71
N LYS A 165 10.71 14.07 1.51
CA LYS A 165 11.67 14.34 2.59
C LYS A 165 11.51 13.35 3.73
N THR A 166 10.27 13.04 4.13
CA THR A 166 9.99 11.98 5.11
C THR A 166 10.55 10.63 4.66
N VAL A 167 10.39 10.30 3.37
CA VAL A 167 10.97 9.09 2.76
C VAL A 167 12.49 9.10 2.85
N MET A 168 13.13 10.20 2.46
CA MET A 168 14.59 10.36 2.50
C MET A 168 15.15 10.26 3.92
N GLY A 169 14.52 10.93 4.90
CA GLY A 169 14.92 10.86 6.31
C GLY A 169 14.88 9.43 6.84
N LYS A 170 13.88 8.65 6.38
CA LYS A 170 13.78 7.23 6.68
C LYS A 170 14.73 6.36 5.90
N LEU A 171 15.39 6.81 4.83
CA LEU A 171 16.37 6.05 4.03
C LEU A 171 17.82 6.24 4.50
N GLY A 172 18.11 7.32 5.21
CA GLY A 172 19.44 7.63 5.73
C GLY A 172 20.06 8.88 5.09
N GLY A 173 21.37 9.03 5.27
CA GLY A 173 22.13 10.15 4.73
C GLY A 173 22.49 9.97 3.26
N ARG A 174 23.02 11.04 2.64
CA ARG A 174 23.45 11.04 1.22
C ARG A 174 24.44 9.93 0.89
N ASN A 175 25.30 9.59 1.84
CA ASN A 175 26.35 8.57 1.70
C ASN A 175 25.90 7.18 2.16
N THR A 176 24.63 6.99 2.52
CA THR A 176 24.12 5.66 2.87
C THR A 176 24.26 4.75 1.66
N VAL A 177 24.79 3.55 1.88
CA VAL A 177 24.94 2.52 0.86
C VAL A 177 24.02 1.35 1.22
N PHE A 178 23.43 0.76 0.18
CA PHE A 178 22.55 -0.38 0.31
C PHE A 178 23.19 -1.59 -0.36
N SER A 179 22.95 -2.77 0.20
CA SER A 179 23.33 -4.06 -0.36
C SER A 179 22.10 -4.85 -0.75
N ARG A 180 22.25 -5.66 -1.80
CA ARG A 180 21.20 -6.57 -2.29
C ARG A 180 21.42 -7.95 -1.69
N GLY A 181 20.42 -8.45 -0.97
CA GLY A 181 20.38 -9.83 -0.50
C GLY A 181 19.82 -10.80 -1.55
N PRO A 182 19.84 -12.12 -1.26
CA PRO A 182 19.06 -13.06 -2.05
C PRO A 182 17.57 -12.67 -2.00
N ARG A 183 16.86 -12.90 -3.11
CA ARG A 183 15.44 -12.57 -3.17
C ARG A 183 14.66 -13.36 -2.10
N PRO A 184 13.88 -12.70 -1.22
CA PRO A 184 13.09 -13.43 -0.24
C PRO A 184 12.05 -14.35 -0.91
N ALA A 185 11.85 -15.56 -0.38
CA ALA A 185 10.94 -16.56 -0.95
C ALA A 185 9.49 -16.02 -1.12
N HIS A 186 9.03 -15.23 -0.15
CA HIS A 186 7.70 -14.60 -0.21
C HIS A 186 7.56 -13.52 -1.31
N LEU A 187 8.64 -13.17 -2.02
CA LEU A 187 8.67 -12.22 -3.14
C LEU A 187 9.06 -12.87 -4.47
N GLU A 188 9.10 -14.21 -4.56
CA GLU A 188 9.46 -14.90 -5.81
C GLU A 188 8.57 -14.50 -6.98
N ASN A 189 7.26 -14.35 -6.74
CA ASN A 189 6.27 -13.99 -7.76
C ASN A 189 6.14 -12.48 -8.00
N LEU A 190 6.95 -11.64 -7.31
CA LEU A 190 6.91 -10.20 -7.51
C LEU A 190 7.57 -9.83 -8.85
N HIS A 191 6.77 -9.28 -9.75
CA HIS A 191 7.26 -8.71 -11.00
C HIS A 191 7.58 -7.23 -10.79
N LEU A 192 8.84 -6.86 -11.03
CA LEU A 192 9.30 -5.47 -11.02
C LEU A 192 9.09 -4.86 -12.41
N GLU A 193 8.67 -3.61 -12.45
CA GLU A 193 8.66 -2.81 -13.67
C GLU A 193 10.10 -2.56 -14.16
N MET A 194 10.29 -2.22 -15.43
CA MET A 194 11.63 -2.01 -16.01
C MET A 194 12.47 -1.01 -15.21
N SER A 195 11.87 0.13 -14.83
CA SER A 195 12.55 1.17 -14.04
C SER A 195 12.87 0.72 -12.61
N GLU A 196 12.03 -0.13 -12.01
CA GLU A 196 12.29 -0.72 -10.69
C GLU A 196 13.42 -1.74 -10.76
N MET A 197 13.45 -2.57 -11.81
CA MET A 197 14.54 -3.51 -12.03
C MET A 197 15.87 -2.79 -12.22
N THR A 198 15.90 -1.75 -13.07
CA THR A 198 17.09 -0.91 -13.25
C THR A 198 17.52 -0.26 -11.93
N MET A 199 16.58 0.24 -11.12
CA MET A 199 16.91 0.75 -9.78
C MET A 199 17.55 -0.33 -8.89
N LEU A 200 16.99 -1.54 -8.87
CA LEU A 200 17.50 -2.64 -8.06
C LEU A 200 18.88 -3.13 -8.54
N ASP A 201 19.16 -3.06 -9.84
CA ASP A 201 20.46 -3.42 -10.43
C ASP A 201 21.57 -2.40 -10.16
N MET A 202 21.22 -1.14 -9.90
CA MET A 202 22.18 -0.13 -9.43
C MET A 202 22.61 -0.34 -7.97
N VAL A 203 21.92 -1.20 -7.20
CA VAL A 203 22.26 -1.50 -5.81
C VAL A 203 23.33 -2.58 -5.76
N ASP A 204 24.58 -2.13 -5.78
CA ASP A 204 25.80 -2.95 -5.88
C ASP A 204 26.62 -3.02 -4.58
N GLY A 205 26.14 -2.40 -3.49
CA GLY A 205 26.90 -2.29 -2.24
C GLY A 205 27.97 -1.19 -2.25
N GLN A 206 27.97 -0.31 -3.26
CA GLN A 206 28.94 0.81 -3.37
C GLN A 206 28.25 2.13 -3.72
N THR A 207 27.23 2.07 -4.58
CA THR A 207 26.49 3.23 -5.05
C THR A 207 25.75 3.90 -3.89
N THR A 208 25.99 5.19 -3.71
CA THR A 208 25.40 5.96 -2.62
C THR A 208 23.92 6.23 -2.84
N LEU A 209 23.16 6.46 -1.77
CA LEU A 209 21.76 6.88 -1.85
C LEU A 209 21.59 8.14 -2.71
N PHE A 210 22.54 9.08 -2.62
CA PHE A 210 22.52 10.26 -3.47
C PHE A 210 22.63 9.90 -4.96
N ASP A 211 23.57 9.03 -5.34
CA ASP A 211 23.73 8.60 -6.73
C ASP A 211 22.54 7.77 -7.22
N LEU A 212 21.99 6.89 -6.39
CA LEU A 212 20.76 6.12 -6.70
C LEU A 212 19.58 7.07 -6.99
N CYS A 213 19.45 8.15 -6.23
CA CYS A 213 18.41 9.15 -6.46
C CYS A 213 18.67 9.99 -7.71
N GLU A 214 19.88 10.52 -7.92
CA GLU A 214 20.15 11.44 -9.03
C GLU A 214 20.33 10.77 -10.39
N LYS A 215 20.93 9.57 -10.41
CA LYS A 215 21.29 8.85 -11.64
C LYS A 215 20.34 7.69 -11.97
N GLY A 216 19.36 7.44 -11.11
CA GLY A 216 18.34 6.42 -11.33
C GLY A 216 17.45 6.71 -12.54
N PRO A 217 16.71 5.72 -13.06
CA PRO A 217 15.93 5.81 -14.28
C PRO A 217 14.66 6.69 -14.14
N LEU A 218 14.28 7.08 -12.92
CA LEU A 218 13.13 7.95 -12.66
C LEU A 218 13.62 9.31 -12.13
N ASN A 219 12.70 10.22 -11.82
CA ASN A 219 13.08 11.46 -11.15
C ASN A 219 13.58 11.19 -9.71
N PRO A 220 14.41 12.06 -9.12
CA PRO A 220 15.06 11.78 -7.84
C PRO A 220 14.12 11.46 -6.68
N GLY A 221 12.98 12.16 -6.59
CA GLY A 221 11.99 11.89 -5.56
C GLY A 221 11.32 10.51 -5.73
N VAL A 222 11.08 10.07 -6.97
CA VAL A 222 10.51 8.74 -7.24
C VAL A 222 11.55 7.64 -7.02
N ASN A 223 12.81 7.86 -7.41
CA ASN A 223 13.91 6.92 -7.11
C ASN A 223 14.02 6.66 -5.59
N ALA A 224 13.96 7.72 -4.78
CA ALA A 224 13.93 7.59 -3.32
C ALA A 224 12.75 6.73 -2.84
N ARG A 225 11.54 6.97 -3.35
CA ARG A 225 10.34 6.19 -3.00
C ARG A 225 10.42 4.72 -3.41
N VAL A 226 11.07 4.41 -4.53
CA VAL A 226 11.33 3.03 -4.95
C VAL A 226 12.33 2.35 -4.00
N MET A 227 13.43 3.02 -3.65
CA MET A 227 14.38 2.51 -2.65
C MET A 227 13.73 2.27 -1.29
N TYR A 228 12.82 3.16 -0.89
CA TYR A 228 12.04 3.03 0.33
C TYR A 228 11.15 1.78 0.32
N ALA A 229 10.46 1.52 -0.79
CA ALA A 229 9.71 0.29 -0.96
C ALA A 229 10.62 -0.95 -0.92
N PHE A 230 11.77 -0.93 -1.61
CA PHE A 230 12.73 -2.04 -1.60
C PHE A 230 13.23 -2.37 -0.20
N MET A 231 13.49 -1.35 0.62
CA MET A 231 13.93 -1.53 2.00
C MET A 231 12.88 -2.26 2.84
N TYR A 232 11.60 -1.87 2.77
CA TYR A 232 10.53 -2.54 3.53
C TYR A 232 10.17 -3.92 2.99
N LEU A 233 10.32 -4.11 1.67
CA LEU A 233 10.22 -5.42 1.05
C LEU A 233 11.45 -6.31 1.29
N GLN A 234 12.49 -5.81 1.96
CA GLN A 234 13.75 -6.53 2.17
C GLN A 234 14.42 -7.00 0.86
N LEU A 235 14.19 -6.28 -0.23
CA LEU A 235 14.95 -6.46 -1.48
C LEU A 235 16.34 -5.84 -1.36
N VAL A 236 16.48 -4.84 -0.48
CA VAL A 236 17.75 -4.20 -0.13
C VAL A 236 17.83 -4.01 1.37
N SER A 237 19.06 -4.03 1.90
CA SER A 237 19.38 -3.71 3.29
C SER A 237 20.39 -2.58 3.34
N ARG A 238 20.36 -1.74 4.38
CA ARG A 238 21.47 -0.83 4.63
C ARG A 238 22.67 -1.63 5.08
N GLU A 239 23.84 -1.25 4.60
CA GLU A 239 25.04 -1.63 5.31
C GLU A 239 25.10 -0.83 6.61
N GLU A 240 25.20 -1.53 7.74
CA GLU A 240 25.63 -0.88 8.97
C GLU A 240 27.01 -0.29 8.65
N ALA A 241 27.17 1.01 8.91
CA ALA A 241 28.48 1.62 8.83
C ALA A 241 29.38 0.80 9.73
N SER A 242 30.26 -0.02 9.13
CA SER A 242 31.27 -0.74 9.87
C SER A 242 31.91 0.28 10.80
N SER A 243 31.73 0.09 12.10
CA SER A 243 32.41 0.91 13.08
C SER A 243 33.87 0.88 12.67
N VAL A 244 34.39 2.01 12.20
CA VAL A 244 35.81 2.15 11.88
C VAL A 244 36.50 1.89 13.21
N GLY A 245 36.90 0.63 13.42
CA GLY A 245 37.55 0.21 14.63
C GLY A 245 38.80 1.05 14.74
N ILE A 246 38.82 1.97 15.71
CA ILE A 246 40.01 2.72 16.04
C ILE A 246 41.05 1.68 16.45
N ARG A 247 41.95 1.32 15.51
CA ARG A 247 43.11 0.48 15.81
C ARG A 247 44.10 1.35 16.57
N ILE A 248 44.01 1.35 17.89
CA ILE A 248 45.05 1.90 18.75
C ILE A 248 46.23 0.92 18.68
N GLN A 249 47.23 1.21 17.85
CA GLN A 249 48.54 0.57 17.95
C GLN A 249 49.26 1.13 19.17
N VAL A 250 49.45 0.31 20.19
CA VAL A 250 50.41 0.58 21.25
C VAL A 250 51.79 0.18 20.72
N LYS A 251 52.73 1.14 20.66
CA LYS A 251 54.14 0.84 20.39
C LYS A 251 54.69 0.04 21.56
N SER A 252 55.11 -1.19 21.30
CA SER A 252 56.06 -1.94 22.13
C SER A 252 57.48 -1.45 21.88
#